data_AF-A0A8T5AZQ3-F1
#
_entry.id   AF-A0A8T5AZQ3-F1
#
_cell.length_a   1.000
_cell.length_b   1.000
_cell.length_c   1.000
_cell.angle_alpha   90.00
_cell.angle_beta   90.00
_cell.angle_gamma   90.00
#
_symmetry.space_group_name_H-M   'P 1'
#
loop_
_entity.id
_entity.type
_entity.pdbx_description
1 polymer ?
#
loop_
_entity_poly.entity_id
_entity_poly.type
_entity_poly.pdbx_seq_one_letter_code
_entity_poly.pdbx_strand_id
1 'polypeptide(L)'
;MSAKWFPKTCRLKWLLLSVCCGIASSGLVVYYVLRYPAPSYYGEQFILDEWAPIMFIQFKPITLIFILLFLFYASLIQHFRGRIASLSSDVRRFLMIICFLVATASLYELFFNFTLWGALMVTTGVANPDILINKFPNPQTAVSIVYASKIVLLIFATSLYSIYFLHRIDET
;
A
#
# COMPACT_ATOMS: atom_id res chain seq x y z
N MET A 1 0.02 31.29 -19.60
CA MET A 1 0.67 30.28 -20.47
C MET A 1 -0.22 29.06 -20.56
N SER A 2 -0.36 28.54 -21.78
CA SER A 2 -1.42 27.67 -22.28
C SER A 2 -1.60 26.36 -21.51
N ALA A 3 -2.82 26.12 -21.01
CA ALA A 3 -3.28 24.80 -20.61
C ALA A 3 -3.32 23.89 -21.85
N LYS A 4 -2.19 23.21 -22.13
CA LYS A 4 -2.15 22.12 -23.11
C LYS A 4 -3.14 21.05 -22.67
N TRP A 5 -4.29 21.06 -23.32
CA TRP A 5 -5.34 20.06 -23.19
C TRP A 5 -4.76 18.67 -23.38
N PHE A 6 -4.61 17.93 -22.27
CA PHE A 6 -4.37 16.49 -22.35
C PHE A 6 -5.56 15.84 -23.08
N PRO A 7 -5.32 15.07 -24.17
CA PRO A 7 -6.38 14.43 -24.93
C PRO A 7 -7.21 13.53 -24.00
N LYS A 8 -8.54 13.63 -24.10
CA LYS A 8 -9.50 12.91 -23.23
C LYS A 8 -9.22 11.40 -23.15
N THR A 9 -8.70 10.83 -24.23
CA THR A 9 -8.31 9.41 -24.36
C THR A 9 -7.19 8.99 -23.42
N CYS A 10 -6.27 9.87 -23.06
CA CYS A 10 -5.19 9.57 -22.10
C CYS A 10 -5.74 9.50 -20.66
N ARG A 11 -6.73 10.33 -20.32
CA ARG A 11 -7.38 10.35 -18.99
C ARG A 11 -8.26 9.13 -18.71
N LEU A 12 -8.91 8.59 -19.75
CA LEU A 12 -9.77 7.41 -19.60
C LEU A 12 -8.96 6.15 -19.28
N LYS A 13 -7.78 5.98 -19.88
CA LYS A 13 -6.90 4.83 -19.63
C LYS A 13 -6.49 4.72 -18.15
N TRP A 14 -6.10 5.83 -17.55
CA TRP A 14 -5.74 5.88 -16.12
C TRP A 14 -6.94 5.59 -15.21
N LEU A 15 -8.13 6.08 -15.57
CA LEU A 15 -9.34 5.79 -14.81
C LEU A 15 -9.71 4.31 -14.89
N LEU A 16 -9.70 3.72 -16.08
CA LEU A 16 -10.00 2.30 -16.28
C LEU A 16 -9.02 1.43 -15.48
N LEU A 17 -7.72 1.70 -15.58
CA LEU A 17 -6.71 0.98 -14.81
C LEU A 17 -6.95 1.11 -13.30
N SER A 18 -7.23 2.33 -12.82
CA SER A 18 -7.55 2.57 -11.42
C SER A 18 -8.75 1.75 -10.97
N VAL A 19 -9.89 1.86 -11.68
CA VAL A 19 -11.13 1.14 -11.34
C VAL A 19 -10.94 -0.37 -11.38
N CYS A 20 -10.29 -0.91 -12.41
CA CYS A 20 -10.01 -2.35 -12.51
C CYS A 20 -9.17 -2.84 -11.34
N CYS A 21 -8.08 -2.14 -10.99
CA CYS A 21 -7.23 -2.49 -9.86
C CYS A 21 -7.98 -2.35 -8.52
N GLY A 22 -8.78 -1.29 -8.36
CA GLY A 22 -9.62 -1.06 -7.19
C GLY A 22 -10.61 -2.20 -6.98
N ILE A 23 -11.41 -2.54 -7.99
CA ILE A 23 -12.37 -3.66 -7.95
C ILE A 23 -11.66 -4.98 -7.66
N ALA A 24 -10.54 -5.27 -8.32
CA ALA A 24 -9.78 -6.49 -8.09
C ALA A 24 -9.25 -6.57 -6.64
N SER A 25 -8.69 -5.48 -6.11
CA SER A 25 -8.20 -5.44 -4.73
C SER A 25 -9.32 -5.61 -3.71
N SER A 26 -10.46 -4.92 -3.90
CA SER A 26 -11.63 -5.07 -3.03
C SER A 26 -12.22 -6.46 -3.12
N GLY A 27 -12.28 -7.04 -4.32
CA GLY A 27 -12.72 -8.42 -4.53
C GLY A 27 -11.86 -9.43 -3.78
N LEU A 28 -10.53 -9.27 -3.80
CA LEU A 28 -9.61 -10.11 -3.02
C LEU A 28 -9.81 -9.93 -1.52
N VAL A 29 -9.94 -8.69 -1.03
CA VAL A 29 -10.20 -8.43 0.39
C VAL A 29 -11.49 -9.11 0.84
N VAL A 30 -12.60 -8.90 0.11
CA VAL A 30 -13.89 -9.53 0.41
C VAL A 30 -13.81 -11.04 0.35
N TYR A 31 -13.18 -11.59 -0.70
CA TYR A 31 -13.00 -13.03 -0.86
C TYR A 31 -12.28 -13.66 0.34
N TYR A 32 -11.16 -13.08 0.77
CA TYR A 32 -10.36 -13.62 1.87
C TYR A 32 -11.02 -13.44 3.24
N VAL A 33 -11.76 -12.35 3.45
CA VAL A 33 -12.59 -12.15 4.65
C VAL A 33 -13.71 -13.19 4.73
N LEU A 34 -14.36 -13.52 3.60
CA LEU A 34 -15.42 -14.52 3.58
C LEU A 34 -14.88 -15.95 3.67
N ARG A 35 -13.69 -16.21 3.12
CA ARG A 35 -13.04 -17.53 3.14
C ARG A 35 -12.49 -17.88 4.51
N TYR A 36 -11.97 -16.90 5.25
CA TYR A 36 -11.40 -17.07 6.59
C TYR A 36 -12.07 -16.10 7.59
N PRO A 37 -13.35 -16.32 7.95
CA PRO A 37 -14.15 -15.36 8.72
C PRO A 37 -13.75 -15.23 10.20
N ALA A 38 -12.98 -16.19 10.72
CA ALA A 38 -12.55 -16.22 12.12
C ALA A 38 -11.01 -16.34 12.21
N PRO A 39 -10.26 -15.29 11.82
CA PRO A 39 -8.81 -15.30 11.97
C PRO A 39 -8.43 -15.24 13.46
N SER A 40 -7.40 -15.97 13.83
CA SER A 40 -6.79 -15.98 15.18
C SER A 40 -6.13 -14.64 15.51
N TYR A 41 -5.68 -13.90 14.49
CA TYR A 41 -5.08 -12.57 14.61
C TYR A 41 -5.31 -11.73 13.34
N TYR A 42 -5.24 -10.41 13.47
CA TYR A 42 -5.48 -9.50 12.37
C TYR A 42 -4.49 -9.72 11.23
N GLY A 43 -5.04 -9.83 10.02
CA GLY A 43 -4.25 -10.01 8.80
C GLY A 43 -3.92 -11.46 8.46
N GLU A 44 -4.20 -12.43 9.34
CA GLU A 44 -3.95 -13.86 9.11
C GLU A 44 -4.57 -14.35 7.79
N GLN A 45 -5.85 -14.03 7.57
CA GLN A 45 -6.61 -14.38 6.37
C GLN A 45 -5.93 -13.99 5.04
N PHE A 46 -5.02 -13.00 5.03
CA PHE A 46 -4.33 -12.53 3.84
C PHE A 46 -2.92 -13.10 3.66
N ILE A 47 -2.47 -13.96 4.59
CA ILE A 47 -1.14 -14.57 4.58
C ILE A 47 -1.15 -16.10 4.56
N LEU A 48 -2.30 -16.73 4.87
CA LEU A 48 -2.47 -18.18 4.97
C LEU A 48 -2.32 -18.90 3.62
N ASP A 49 -2.88 -18.33 2.57
CA ASP A 49 -2.79 -18.90 1.23
C ASP A 49 -1.49 -18.46 0.55
N GLU A 50 -0.93 -19.35 -0.28
CA GLU A 50 0.13 -19.02 -1.22
C GLU A 50 -0.31 -19.37 -2.63
N TRP A 51 -0.11 -18.44 -3.55
CA TRP A 51 -0.37 -18.63 -4.96
C TRP A 51 0.94 -18.51 -5.74
N ALA A 52 1.27 -19.55 -6.51
CA ALA A 52 2.51 -19.64 -7.29
C ALA A 52 2.21 -19.76 -8.80
N PRO A 53 1.86 -18.66 -9.49
CA PRO A 53 1.55 -18.70 -10.92
C PRO A 53 2.77 -18.96 -11.80
N ILE A 54 3.97 -18.66 -11.29
CA ILE A 54 5.25 -18.79 -11.98
C ILE A 54 6.15 -19.59 -11.05
N MET A 55 6.90 -20.55 -11.63
CA MET A 55 7.88 -21.33 -10.88
C MET A 55 8.83 -20.37 -10.13
N PHE A 56 8.98 -20.55 -8.83
CA PHE A 56 9.77 -19.72 -7.90
C PHE A 56 9.20 -18.36 -7.48
N ILE A 57 8.01 -17.96 -7.95
CA ILE A 57 7.36 -16.72 -7.48
C ILE A 57 6.08 -17.08 -6.72
N GLN A 58 6.16 -17.02 -5.39
CA GLN A 58 5.03 -17.21 -4.49
C GLN A 58 4.48 -15.86 -4.04
N PHE A 59 3.19 -15.63 -4.29
CA PHE A 59 2.47 -14.47 -3.81
C PHE A 59 1.53 -14.89 -2.68
N LYS A 60 1.68 -14.23 -1.54
CA LYS A 60 0.60 -14.20 -0.54
C LYS A 60 -0.50 -13.25 -1.03
N PRO A 61 -1.77 -13.49 -0.67
CA PRO A 61 -2.89 -12.61 -1.03
C PRO A 61 -2.62 -11.14 -0.73
N ILE A 62 -2.03 -10.87 0.45
CA ILE A 62 -1.66 -9.52 0.85
C ILE A 62 -0.69 -8.84 -0.13
N THR A 63 0.17 -9.59 -0.81
CA THR A 63 1.09 -9.05 -1.83
C THR A 63 0.34 -8.57 -3.06
N LEU A 64 -0.65 -9.33 -3.54
CA LEU A 64 -1.49 -8.91 -4.66
C LEU A 64 -2.38 -7.72 -4.28
N ILE A 65 -2.98 -7.75 -3.09
CA ILE A 65 -3.78 -6.63 -2.57
C ILE A 65 -2.93 -5.35 -2.51
N PHE A 66 -1.72 -5.44 -1.96
CA PHE A 66 -0.74 -4.34 -1.93
C PHE A 66 -0.46 -3.78 -3.33
N ILE A 67 -0.08 -4.62 -4.29
CA ILE A 67 0.25 -4.19 -5.66
C ILE A 67 -0.96 -3.52 -6.32
N LEU A 68 -2.14 -4.15 -6.23
CA LEU A 68 -3.36 -3.63 -6.83
C LEU A 68 -3.80 -2.31 -6.19
N LEU A 69 -3.69 -2.15 -4.87
CA LEU A 69 -3.99 -0.89 -4.20
C LEU A 69 -3.03 0.22 -4.60
N PHE A 70 -1.73 -0.08 -4.72
CA PHE A 70 -0.77 0.89 -5.22
C PHE A 70 -1.09 1.34 -6.65
N LEU A 71 -1.40 0.39 -7.55
CA LEU A 71 -1.78 0.68 -8.94
C LEU A 71 -3.10 1.46 -9.02
N PHE A 72 -4.07 1.11 -8.18
CA PHE A 72 -5.32 1.86 -8.02
C PHE A 72 -5.01 3.33 -7.70
N TYR A 73 -4.22 3.58 -6.66
CA TYR A 73 -3.86 4.92 -6.20
C TYR A 73 -3.05 5.70 -7.24
N ALA A 74 -1.96 5.11 -7.75
CA ALA A 74 -1.06 5.75 -8.70
C ALA A 74 -1.78 6.11 -10.00
N SER A 75 -2.68 5.26 -10.48
CA SER A 75 -3.48 5.56 -11.67
C SER A 75 -4.56 6.60 -11.39
N LEU A 76 -5.13 6.61 -10.19
CA LEU A 76 -6.14 7.60 -9.78
C LEU A 76 -5.56 9.02 -9.74
N ILE A 77 -4.37 9.18 -9.15
CA ILE A 77 -3.73 10.50 -9.07
C ILE A 77 -3.32 11.01 -10.46
N GLN A 78 -2.90 10.12 -11.37
CA GLN A 78 -2.66 10.46 -12.79
C GLN A 78 -3.94 10.92 -13.51
N HIS A 79 -5.07 10.26 -13.25
CA HIS A 79 -6.37 10.70 -13.78
C HIS A 79 -6.72 12.12 -13.31
N PHE A 80 -6.47 12.44 -12.04
CA PHE A 80 -6.75 13.76 -11.45
C PHE A 80 -5.66 14.82 -11.66
N ARG A 81 -4.61 14.53 -12.44
CA ARG A 81 -3.48 15.46 -12.68
C ARG A 81 -3.91 16.88 -13.01
N GLY A 82 -4.90 17.05 -13.90
CA GLY A 82 -5.39 18.39 -14.27
C GLY A 82 -6.02 19.17 -13.11
N ARG A 83 -6.75 18.48 -12.22
CA ARG A 83 -7.33 19.11 -11.02
C ARG A 83 -6.26 19.44 -10.00
N ILE A 84 -5.31 18.53 -9.79
CA ILE A 84 -4.21 18.74 -8.84
C ILE A 84 -3.29 19.89 -9.30
N ALA A 85 -3.00 19.96 -10.60
CA ALA A 85 -2.24 21.06 -11.19
C ALA A 85 -2.94 22.43 -11.08
N SER A 86 -4.28 22.45 -10.97
CA SER A 86 -5.05 23.69 -10.77
C SER A 86 -5.08 24.20 -9.33
N LEU A 87 -4.59 23.41 -8.35
CA LEU A 87 -4.41 23.88 -6.98
C LEU A 87 -3.35 24.99 -6.92
N SER A 88 -3.35 25.83 -5.88
CA SER A 88 -2.28 26.82 -5.70
C SER A 88 -0.94 26.12 -5.39
N SER A 89 0.17 26.80 -5.71
CA SER A 89 1.52 26.30 -5.39
C SER A 89 1.69 26.01 -3.90
N ASP A 90 1.16 26.88 -3.04
CA ASP A 90 1.23 26.71 -1.58
C ASP A 90 0.48 25.46 -1.11
N VAL A 91 -0.70 25.16 -1.68
CA VAL A 91 -1.44 23.94 -1.36
C VAL A 91 -0.67 22.69 -1.80
N ARG A 92 -0.05 22.70 -2.99
CA ARG A 92 0.75 21.56 -3.46
C ARG A 92 1.98 21.33 -2.60
N ARG A 93 2.68 22.40 -2.20
CA ARG A 93 3.81 22.34 -1.26
C ARG A 93 3.38 21.82 0.11
N PHE A 94 2.25 22.28 0.63
CA PHE A 94 1.70 21.76 1.88
C PHE A 94 1.39 20.27 1.78
N LEU A 95 0.71 19.83 0.72
CA LEU A 95 0.45 18.41 0.47
C LEU A 95 1.74 17.59 0.36
N MET A 96 2.78 18.13 -0.28
CA MET A 96 4.08 17.48 -0.37
C MET A 96 4.74 17.31 1.01
N ILE A 97 4.64 18.31 1.89
CA ILE A 97 5.11 18.21 3.29
C ILE A 97 4.35 17.12 4.05
N ILE A 98 3.02 17.06 3.89
CA ILE A 98 2.20 16.00 4.51
C ILE A 98 2.61 14.62 3.99
N CYS A 99 2.78 14.45 2.67
CA CYS A 99 3.28 13.20 2.12
C CYS A 99 4.68 12.86 2.64
N PHE A 100 5.57 13.85 2.77
CA PHE A 100 6.89 13.61 3.35
C PHE A 100 6.80 13.12 4.80
N LEU A 101 5.97 13.75 5.63
CA LEU A 101 5.73 13.32 7.01
C LEU A 101 5.19 11.88 7.09
N VAL A 102 4.21 11.54 6.26
CA VAL A 102 3.66 10.18 6.18
C VAL A 102 4.71 9.18 5.71
N ALA A 103 5.56 9.55 4.75
CA ALA A 103 6.67 8.71 4.28
C ALA A 103 7.69 8.48 5.41
N THR A 104 8.05 9.50 6.16
CA THR A 104 8.97 9.37 7.31
C THR A 104 8.38 8.48 8.40
N ALA A 105 7.11 8.69 8.78
CA ALA A 105 6.43 7.89 9.80
C ALA A 105 6.32 6.41 9.38
N SER A 106 5.90 6.15 8.14
CA SER A 106 5.81 4.77 7.63
C SER A 106 7.17 4.11 7.44
N LEU A 107 8.22 4.86 7.09
CA LEU A 107 9.59 4.33 7.04
C LEU A 107 10.08 3.91 8.42
N TYR A 108 9.81 4.71 9.45
CA TYR A 108 10.10 4.34 10.84
C TYR A 108 9.37 3.05 11.22
N GLU A 109 8.06 2.96 10.96
CA GLU A 109 7.26 1.77 11.25
C GLU A 109 7.74 0.53 10.48
N LEU A 110 8.25 0.71 9.26
CA LEU A 110 8.83 -0.38 8.48
C LEU A 110 10.06 -0.96 9.18
N PHE A 111 10.99 -0.10 9.60
CA PHE A 111 12.17 -0.52 10.35
C PHE A 111 11.81 -1.12 11.71
N PHE A 112 10.83 -0.55 12.40
CA PHE A 112 10.30 -1.10 13.64
C PHE A 112 9.78 -2.54 13.43
N ASN A 113 8.95 -2.76 12.41
CA ASN A 113 8.42 -4.08 12.10
C ASN A 113 9.52 -5.09 11.76
N PHE A 114 10.51 -4.74 10.93
CA PHE A 114 11.63 -5.63 10.62
C PHE A 114 12.51 -5.93 11.85
N THR A 115 12.73 -4.94 12.71
CA THR A 115 13.48 -5.13 13.97
C THR A 115 12.72 -6.06 14.91
N LEU A 116 11.41 -5.83 15.08
CA LEU A 116 10.54 -6.66 15.89
C LEU A 116 10.48 -8.10 15.36
N TRP A 117 10.44 -8.27 14.05
CA TRP A 117 10.45 -9.57 13.38
C TRP A 117 11.69 -10.38 13.75
N GLY A 118 12.87 -9.79 13.60
CA GLY A 118 14.14 -10.43 13.97
C GLY A 118 14.22 -10.74 15.47
N ALA A 119 13.81 -9.81 16.33
CA ALA A 119 13.78 -10.02 17.77
C ALA A 119 12.86 -11.18 18.17
N LEU A 120 11.68 -11.29 17.55
CA LEU A 120 10.73 -12.37 17.82
C LEU A 120 11.24 -13.72 17.32
N MET A 121 11.87 -13.79 16.14
CA MET A 121 12.49 -15.04 15.68
C MET A 121 13.51 -15.58 16.68
N VAL A 122 14.39 -14.70 17.19
CA VAL A 122 15.44 -15.08 18.15
C VAL A 122 14.84 -15.48 19.50
N THR A 123 13.88 -14.72 20.02
CA THR A 123 13.32 -14.95 21.37
C THR A 123 12.35 -16.11 21.43
N THR A 124 11.64 -16.43 20.34
CA THR A 124 10.66 -17.53 20.28
C THR A 124 11.23 -18.82 19.67
N GLY A 125 12.39 -18.75 19.00
CA GLY A 125 12.95 -19.87 18.25
C GLY A 125 12.17 -20.22 16.97
N VAL A 126 11.17 -19.40 16.61
CA VAL A 126 10.36 -19.60 15.41
C VAL A 126 11.13 -19.13 14.18
N ALA A 127 11.44 -20.06 13.29
CA ALA A 127 12.08 -19.76 12.01
C ALA A 127 11.10 -19.27 10.93
N ASN A 128 9.82 -19.64 11.04
CA ASN A 128 8.81 -19.23 10.06
C ASN A 128 8.30 -17.82 10.39
N PRO A 129 8.61 -16.81 9.56
CA PRO A 129 8.17 -15.46 9.83
C PRO A 129 6.67 -15.21 9.77
N ASP A 130 5.91 -16.06 9.08
CA ASP A 130 4.49 -15.82 8.78
C ASP A 130 3.58 -15.96 10.00
N ILE A 131 4.03 -16.74 10.97
CA ILE A 131 3.31 -16.98 12.22
C ILE A 131 3.70 -15.99 13.33
N LEU A 132 4.62 -15.06 13.04
CA LEU A 132 5.02 -14.04 14.00
C LEU A 132 4.01 -12.89 14.05
N ILE A 133 3.62 -12.55 15.28
CA ILE A 133 2.56 -11.61 15.57
C ILE A 133 3.02 -10.54 16.56
N ASN A 134 2.59 -9.30 16.36
CA ASN A 134 2.72 -8.24 17.34
C ASN A 134 1.47 -8.22 18.25
N LYS A 135 1.67 -8.41 19.56
CA LYS A 135 0.62 -8.38 20.59
C LYS A 135 0.59 -7.05 21.36
N PHE A 136 1.51 -6.12 21.08
CA PHE A 136 1.60 -4.84 21.79
C PHE A 136 0.97 -3.73 20.95
N PRO A 137 0.26 -2.75 21.56
CA PRO A 137 -0.04 -2.61 22.98
C PRO A 137 -1.21 -3.47 23.47
N ASN A 138 -2.00 -4.06 22.57
CA ASN A 138 -3.20 -4.80 22.93
C ASN A 138 -3.10 -6.29 22.58
N PRO A 139 -2.92 -7.18 23.58
CA PRO A 139 -2.79 -8.61 23.36
C PRO A 139 -4.03 -9.28 22.76
N GLN A 140 -5.22 -8.67 22.94
CA GLN A 140 -6.48 -9.18 22.39
C GLN A 140 -6.60 -8.94 20.88
N THR A 141 -5.82 -8.01 20.34
CA THR A 141 -5.82 -7.64 18.92
C THR A 141 -4.44 -7.83 18.33
N ALA A 142 -3.93 -9.06 18.41
CA ALA A 142 -2.66 -9.40 17.80
C ALA A 142 -2.70 -9.19 16.28
N VAL A 143 -1.61 -8.73 15.69
CA VAL A 143 -1.51 -8.44 14.24
C VAL A 143 -0.35 -9.22 13.64
N SER A 144 -0.56 -9.84 12.48
CA SER A 144 0.53 -10.43 11.70
C SER A 144 1.55 -9.37 11.30
N ILE A 145 2.83 -9.62 11.60
CA ILE A 145 3.93 -8.72 11.24
C ILE A 145 4.10 -8.64 9.72
N VAL A 146 3.87 -9.76 9.02
CA VAL A 146 3.95 -9.84 7.55
C VAL A 146 2.85 -9.01 6.90
N TYR A 147 1.63 -9.06 7.45
CA TYR A 147 0.52 -8.22 7.00
C TYR A 147 0.80 -6.75 7.28
N ALA A 148 1.13 -6.40 8.53
CA ALA A 148 1.39 -5.03 8.95
C ALA A 148 2.50 -4.38 8.12
N SER A 149 3.62 -5.08 7.92
CA SER A 149 4.76 -4.60 7.12
C SER A 149 4.37 -4.24 5.69
N LYS A 150 3.49 -5.02 5.04
CA LYS A 150 3.04 -4.76 3.67
C LYS A 150 2.07 -3.59 3.58
N ILE A 151 1.22 -3.40 4.59
CA ILE A 151 0.35 -2.22 4.68
C ILE A 151 1.19 -0.96 4.94
N VAL A 152 2.16 -1.02 5.84
CA VAL A 152 3.09 0.10 6.09
C VAL A 152 3.91 0.42 4.84
N LEU A 153 4.39 -0.59 4.12
CA LEU A 153 5.08 -0.40 2.85
C LEU A 153 4.17 0.21 1.77
N LEU A 154 2.88 -0.14 1.73
CA LEU A 154 1.90 0.50 0.86
C LEU A 154 1.77 2.00 1.14
N ILE A 155 1.64 2.36 2.43
CA ILE A 155 1.55 3.76 2.87
C ILE A 155 2.82 4.50 2.47
N PHE A 156 3.99 3.92 2.72
CA PHE A 156 5.27 4.48 2.32
C PHE A 156 5.36 4.71 0.80
N ALA A 157 5.06 3.69 0.01
CA ALA A 157 5.13 3.74 -1.45
C ALA A 157 4.16 4.75 -2.06
N THR A 158 2.91 4.79 -1.59
CA THR A 158 1.91 5.77 -2.04
C THR A 158 2.32 7.19 -1.68
N SER A 159 2.91 7.39 -0.50
CA SER A 159 3.39 8.70 -0.07
C SER A 159 4.59 9.19 -0.89
N LEU A 160 5.58 8.32 -1.14
CA LEU A 160 6.71 8.64 -2.03
C LEU A 160 6.24 8.94 -3.45
N TYR A 161 5.31 8.16 -3.98
CA TYR A 161 4.77 8.40 -5.31
C TYR A 161 4.07 9.76 -5.41
N SER A 162 3.39 10.19 -4.35
CA SER A 162 2.74 11.50 -4.29
C SER A 162 3.73 12.65 -4.20
N ILE A 163 4.82 12.51 -3.45
CA ILE A 163 5.92 13.48 -3.44
C ILE A 163 6.49 13.63 -4.86
N TYR A 164 6.85 12.50 -5.49
CA TYR A 164 7.33 12.48 -6.87
C TYR A 164 6.35 13.16 -7.84
N PHE A 165 5.07 12.84 -7.71
CA PHE A 165 4.03 13.37 -8.58
C PHE A 165 3.84 14.88 -8.43
N LEU A 166 3.78 15.38 -7.18
CA LEU A 166 3.62 16.80 -6.88
C LEU A 166 4.85 17.60 -7.34
N HIS A 167 6.05 17.11 -7.05
CA HIS A 167 7.31 17.72 -7.51
C HIS A 167 7.34 17.87 -9.03
N ARG A 168 6.98 16.81 -9.75
CA ARG A 168 6.92 16.82 -11.22
C ARG A 168 5.89 17.83 -11.77
N ILE A 169 4.78 18.07 -11.06
CA ILE A 169 3.81 19.08 -11.45
C ILE A 169 4.40 20.49 -11.30
N ASP A 170 5.15 20.74 -10.22
CA ASP A 170 5.74 22.06 -9.96
C ASP A 170 6.90 22.41 -10.90
N GLU A 171 7.60 21.42 -11.43
CA GLU A 171 8.66 21.60 -12.45
C GLU A 171 8.13 21.85 -13.87
N THR A 172 6.83 21.62 -14.14
CA THR A 172 6.24 21.73 -15.49
C THR A 172 5.62 23.11 -15.74
#